data_AF-A0ABF7RBD1-F1
#
_entry.id   AF-A0ABF7RBD1-F1
#
_cell.length_a   1.000
_cell.length_b   1.000
_cell.length_c   1.000
_cell.angle_alpha   90.00
_cell.angle_beta   90.00
_cell.angle_gamma   90.00
#
_symmetry.space_group_name_H-M   'P 1'
#
loop_
_entity.id
_entity.type
_entity.pdbx_description
1 polymer ?
#
loop_
_entity_poly.entity_id
_entity_poly.type
_entity_poly.pdbx_seq_one_letter_code
_entity_poly.pdbx_strand_id
1 'polypeptide(L)'
;MQINAVEHCLAAAEAVQNIDEFKAWVRNHVSTILKNQCMVCSHGRITAAGVLMDHIVAVDFPIEYLAAIQNVAGGIDTPLMRRWFATRNPVYFDAAAPVAEIDRGWLAKFIAYDLRNAVADGVYDEGHCIGTYFSFHRLVSVNEPFLASVLRDLTPVLHRTLMRAVADTEKTWHNALRVMSLLSERERQVAAWIGKGKSNAEIALLASISENTVKQHLKHIMDKTGCANRVGVAVLATWYAVSPLGQGMKVL
;
A
#
# COMPACT_ATOMS: atom_id res chain seq x y z
N MET A 1 31.32 9.19 -2.21
CA MET A 1 30.37 9.20 -1.06
C MET A 1 28.97 8.71 -1.45
N GLN A 2 28.40 9.11 -2.62
CA GLN A 2 27.05 8.68 -3.05
C GLN A 2 26.93 7.23 -3.55
N ILE A 3 27.95 6.68 -4.24
CA ILE A 3 27.97 5.26 -4.65
C ILE A 3 27.74 4.35 -3.43
N ASN A 4 28.44 4.66 -2.34
CA ASN A 4 28.31 3.95 -1.07
C ASN A 4 26.90 4.07 -0.45
N ALA A 5 26.18 5.19 -0.66
CA ALA A 5 24.82 5.35 -0.13
C ALA A 5 23.80 4.49 -0.91
N VAL A 6 23.93 4.41 -2.24
CA VAL A 6 23.09 3.54 -3.07
C VAL A 6 23.35 2.08 -2.71
N GLU A 7 24.60 1.63 -2.68
CA GLU A 7 24.95 0.25 -2.31
C GLU A 7 24.40 -0.15 -0.93
N HIS A 8 24.56 0.69 0.09
CA HIS A 8 23.97 0.46 1.40
C HIS A 8 22.43 0.38 1.37
N CYS A 9 21.77 1.24 0.59
CA CYS A 9 20.32 1.20 0.43
C CYS A 9 19.86 -0.12 -0.19
N LEU A 10 20.55 -0.59 -1.24
CA LEU A 10 20.21 -1.85 -1.90
C LEU A 10 20.46 -3.04 -0.97
N ALA A 11 21.56 -3.05 -0.21
CA ALA A 11 21.84 -4.09 0.77
C ALA A 11 20.81 -4.12 1.91
N ALA A 12 20.41 -2.95 2.43
CA ALA A 12 19.40 -2.85 3.48
C ALA A 12 18.02 -3.37 3.01
N ALA A 13 17.76 -3.32 1.71
CA ALA A 13 16.52 -3.82 1.14
C ALA A 13 16.33 -5.32 1.41
N GLU A 14 17.39 -6.12 1.56
CA GLU A 14 17.29 -7.56 1.78
C GLU A 14 16.65 -7.95 3.12
N ALA A 15 16.73 -7.07 4.12
CA ALA A 15 16.16 -7.31 5.44
C ALA A 15 14.63 -7.14 5.47
N VAL A 16 14.04 -6.43 4.51
CA VAL A 16 12.62 -6.01 4.53
C VAL A 16 11.67 -7.14 4.19
N GLN A 17 10.84 -7.61 5.11
CA GLN A 17 9.91 -8.73 4.91
C GLN A 17 8.44 -8.31 4.82
N ASN A 18 8.05 -7.20 5.45
CA ASN A 18 6.66 -6.74 5.52
C ASN A 18 6.51 -5.27 5.13
N ILE A 19 5.26 -4.78 5.06
CA ILE A 19 4.95 -3.42 4.61
C ILE A 19 5.50 -2.36 5.56
N ASP A 20 5.48 -2.58 6.86
CA ASP A 20 5.99 -1.60 7.83
C ASP A 20 7.50 -1.42 7.69
N GLU A 21 8.24 -2.53 7.54
CA GLU A 21 9.67 -2.53 7.24
C GLU A 21 9.96 -1.88 5.88
N PHE A 22 9.12 -2.11 4.87
CA PHE A 22 9.23 -1.46 3.57
C PHE A 22 9.11 0.05 3.70
N LYS A 23 8.09 0.54 4.41
CA LYS A 23 7.92 1.98 4.68
C LYS A 23 9.10 2.57 5.43
N ALA A 24 9.61 1.87 6.45
CA ALA A 24 10.78 2.31 7.20
C ALA A 24 12.04 2.37 6.32
N TRP A 25 12.27 1.36 5.48
CA TRP A 25 13.39 1.34 4.55
C TRP A 25 13.31 2.48 3.52
N VAL A 26 12.12 2.76 2.99
CA VAL A 26 11.91 3.91 2.09
C VAL A 26 12.31 5.22 2.77
N ARG A 27 11.81 5.48 3.98
CA ARG A 27 12.12 6.71 4.73
C ARG A 27 13.62 6.86 5.02
N ASN A 28 14.24 5.79 5.51
CA ASN A 28 15.59 5.85 6.07
C ASN A 28 16.69 5.72 5.00
N HIS A 29 16.40 5.13 3.84
CA HIS A 29 17.39 4.87 2.81
C HIS A 29 16.99 5.52 1.48
N VAL A 30 15.87 5.11 0.88
CA VAL A 30 15.48 5.57 -0.46
C VAL A 30 15.30 7.09 -0.52
N SER A 31 14.58 7.66 0.45
CA SER A 31 14.30 9.08 0.49
C SER A 31 15.51 9.95 0.77
N THR A 32 16.56 9.39 1.38
CA THR A 32 17.84 10.09 1.56
C THR A 32 18.61 10.23 0.25
N ILE A 33 18.51 9.25 -0.64
CA ILE A 33 19.18 9.24 -1.96
C ILE A 33 18.43 10.14 -2.94
N LEU A 34 17.12 9.92 -3.08
CA LEU A 34 16.28 10.68 -4.01
C LEU A 34 15.93 12.08 -3.50
N LYS A 35 16.17 12.36 -2.21
CA LYS A 35 15.85 13.63 -1.54
C LYS A 35 14.39 14.04 -1.73
N ASN A 36 13.47 13.06 -1.72
CA ASN A 36 12.03 13.25 -1.75
C ASN A 36 11.48 13.29 -0.31
N GLN A 37 10.32 13.91 -0.11
CA GLN A 37 9.68 13.96 1.22
C GLN A 37 8.58 12.94 1.39
N CYS A 38 8.00 12.46 0.29
CA CYS A 38 6.96 11.43 0.33
C CYS A 38 6.96 10.57 -0.93
N MET A 39 6.37 9.39 -0.83
CA MET A 39 6.27 8.42 -1.90
C MET A 39 4.89 7.74 -1.86
N VAL A 40 4.35 7.44 -3.04
CA VAL A 40 3.28 6.46 -3.19
C VAL A 40 3.72 5.40 -4.18
N CYS A 41 3.43 4.14 -3.90
CA CYS A 41 3.63 3.08 -4.87
C CYS A 41 2.44 2.13 -4.90
N SER A 42 2.29 1.41 -6.00
CA SER A 42 1.22 0.44 -6.16
C SER A 42 1.73 -0.85 -6.77
N HIS A 43 1.17 -1.98 -6.35
CA HIS A 43 1.19 -3.26 -7.06
C HIS A 43 -0.20 -3.51 -7.63
N GLY A 44 -0.28 -3.89 -8.89
CA GLY A 44 -1.56 -4.14 -9.52
C GLY A 44 -1.48 -4.81 -10.88
N ARG A 45 -2.66 -5.01 -11.47
CA ARG A 45 -2.86 -5.68 -12.74
C ARG A 45 -3.32 -4.70 -13.80
N ILE A 46 -2.87 -4.90 -15.03
CA ILE A 46 -3.39 -4.18 -16.19
C ILE A 46 -4.49 -5.04 -16.82
N THR A 47 -5.64 -4.42 -17.04
CA THR A 47 -6.78 -5.03 -17.70
C THR A 47 -7.19 -4.21 -18.92
N ALA A 48 -8.06 -4.76 -19.77
CA ALA A 48 -8.65 -4.01 -20.88
C ALA A 48 -9.44 -2.77 -20.40
N ALA A 49 -9.89 -2.74 -19.14
CA ALA A 49 -10.61 -1.60 -18.53
C ALA A 49 -9.69 -0.58 -17.84
N GLY A 50 -8.37 -0.79 -17.85
CA GLY A 50 -7.39 0.07 -17.19
C GLY A 50 -6.60 -0.64 -16.09
N VAL A 51 -5.91 0.15 -15.26
CA VAL A 51 -5.07 -0.34 -14.16
C VAL A 51 -5.93 -0.61 -12.93
N LEU A 52 -5.94 -1.87 -12.49
CA LEU A 52 -6.48 -2.26 -11.20
C LEU A 52 -5.34 -2.30 -10.19
N MET A 53 -5.37 -1.38 -9.23
CA MET A 53 -4.41 -1.36 -8.13
C MET A 53 -4.89 -2.29 -7.01
N ASP A 54 -4.22 -3.43 -6.88
CA ASP A 54 -4.52 -4.42 -5.83
C ASP A 54 -4.01 -3.92 -4.47
N HIS A 55 -2.84 -3.27 -4.47
CA HIS A 55 -2.23 -2.66 -3.29
C HIS A 55 -1.66 -1.29 -3.61
N ILE A 56 -1.88 -0.32 -2.73
CA ILE A 56 -1.19 0.97 -2.70
C ILE A 56 -0.46 1.07 -1.37
N VAL A 57 0.78 1.53 -1.36
CA VAL A 57 1.55 1.81 -0.16
C VAL A 57 1.91 3.29 -0.16
N ALA A 58 1.50 3.99 0.88
CA ALA A 58 1.81 5.41 1.07
C ALA A 58 2.90 5.59 2.13
N VAL A 59 3.94 6.36 1.79
CA VAL A 59 5.01 6.77 2.70
C VAL A 59 4.99 8.29 2.80
N ASP A 60 4.44 8.78 3.91
CA ASP A 60 4.31 10.20 4.23
C ASP A 60 3.58 11.03 3.15
N PHE A 61 2.77 10.34 2.33
CA PHE A 61 2.05 10.87 1.19
C PHE A 61 0.62 11.28 1.56
N PRO A 62 0.08 12.41 1.05
CA PRO A 62 -1.29 12.84 1.34
C PRO A 62 -2.29 11.88 0.70
N ILE A 63 -2.82 10.94 1.48
CA ILE A 63 -3.71 9.89 0.96
C ILE A 63 -5.03 10.43 0.41
N GLU A 64 -5.46 11.61 0.88
CA GLU A 64 -6.64 12.32 0.41
C GLU A 64 -6.48 12.78 -1.04
N TYR A 65 -5.25 13.02 -1.49
CA TYR A 65 -4.97 13.34 -2.88
C TYR A 65 -5.32 12.16 -3.80
N LEU A 66 -5.11 10.91 -3.36
CA LEU A 66 -5.46 9.72 -4.16
C LEU A 66 -6.95 9.70 -4.48
N ALA A 67 -7.80 10.02 -3.49
CA ALA A 67 -9.25 10.12 -3.70
C ALA A 67 -9.61 11.26 -4.67
N ALA A 68 -8.88 12.39 -4.64
CA ALA A 68 -9.12 13.52 -5.53
C ALA A 68 -8.79 13.24 -7.01
N ILE A 69 -7.96 12.22 -7.30
CA ILE A 69 -7.52 11.86 -8.67
C ILE A 69 -8.08 10.53 -9.16
N GLN A 70 -9.06 9.95 -8.45
CA GLN A 70 -9.76 8.77 -8.95
C GLN A 70 -10.55 9.10 -10.21
N ASN A 71 -10.51 8.21 -11.18
CA ASN A 71 -11.36 8.25 -12.36
C ASN A 71 -12.77 7.71 -12.03
N VAL A 72 -13.68 7.78 -13.01
CA VAL A 72 -15.08 7.35 -12.84
C VAL A 72 -15.20 5.86 -12.51
N ALA A 73 -14.21 5.04 -12.90
CA ALA A 73 -14.14 3.62 -12.58
C ALA A 73 -13.50 3.33 -11.20
N GLY A 74 -13.12 4.35 -10.43
CA GLY A 74 -12.46 4.23 -9.12
C GLY A 74 -10.97 3.90 -9.18
N GLY A 75 -10.38 3.82 -10.38
CA GLY A 75 -8.94 3.65 -10.58
C GLY A 75 -8.19 4.98 -10.51
N ILE A 76 -6.87 4.93 -10.31
CA ILE A 76 -6.00 6.11 -10.41
C ILE A 76 -5.48 6.21 -11.83
N ASP A 77 -5.65 7.37 -12.44
CA ASP A 77 -5.14 7.68 -13.77
C ASP A 77 -4.54 9.07 -13.76
N THR A 78 -3.21 9.15 -13.93
CA THR A 78 -2.46 10.41 -13.90
C THR A 78 -1.69 10.63 -15.20
N PRO A 79 -1.44 11.89 -15.60
CA PRO A 79 -0.60 12.17 -16.77
C PRO A 79 0.78 11.51 -16.69
N LEU A 80 1.36 11.41 -15.49
CA LEU A 80 2.66 10.78 -15.28
C LEU A 80 2.61 9.27 -15.52
N MET A 81 1.54 8.63 -15.03
CA MET A 81 1.32 7.20 -15.22
C MET A 81 1.05 6.86 -16.68
N ARG A 82 0.21 7.63 -17.38
CA ARG A 82 -0.04 7.47 -18.83
C ARG A 82 1.26 7.58 -19.64
N ARG A 83 2.08 8.59 -19.34
CA ARG A 83 3.37 8.78 -20.00
C ARG A 83 4.33 7.63 -19.73
N TRP A 84 4.37 7.13 -18.49
CA TRP A 84 5.19 5.97 -18.14
C TRP A 84 4.72 4.72 -18.89
N PHE A 85 3.40 4.47 -18.98
CA PHE A 85 2.87 3.35 -19.76
C PHE A 85 3.20 3.44 -21.25
N ALA A 86 3.15 4.63 -21.83
CA ALA A 86 3.45 4.85 -23.24
C ALA A 86 4.94 4.68 -23.57
N THR A 87 5.83 5.07 -22.65
CA THR A 87 7.27 5.14 -22.93
C THR A 87 8.10 4.04 -22.28
N ARG A 88 7.59 3.43 -21.21
CA ARG A 88 8.31 2.49 -20.33
C ARG A 88 9.64 3.03 -19.81
N ASN A 89 9.73 4.36 -19.67
CA ASN A 89 10.88 5.07 -19.15
C ASN A 89 10.49 5.89 -17.92
N PRO A 90 11.44 6.20 -17.01
CA PRO A 90 11.19 7.10 -15.90
C PRO A 90 10.60 8.43 -16.37
N VAL A 91 9.59 8.91 -15.65
CA VAL A 91 8.90 10.16 -15.93
C VAL A 91 9.28 11.19 -14.90
N TYR A 92 9.72 12.35 -15.37
CA TYR A 92 10.12 13.49 -14.56
C TYR A 92 9.11 14.62 -14.74
N PHE A 93 8.74 15.26 -13.64
CA PHE A 93 7.74 16.32 -13.66
C PHE A 93 8.03 17.40 -12.62
N ASP A 94 7.94 18.65 -13.05
CA ASP A 94 7.99 19.82 -12.18
C ASP A 94 6.80 20.74 -12.46
N ALA A 95 5.98 21.02 -11.44
CA ALA A 95 4.80 21.87 -11.57
C ALA A 95 5.16 23.34 -11.83
N ALA A 96 6.40 23.76 -11.57
CA ALA A 96 6.88 25.10 -11.91
C ALA A 96 7.13 25.27 -13.42
N ALA A 97 7.30 24.17 -14.16
CA ALA A 97 7.51 24.16 -15.60
C ALA A 97 6.68 23.04 -16.28
N PRO A 98 5.34 23.12 -16.23
CA PRO A 98 4.49 22.06 -16.74
C PRO A 98 4.55 22.01 -18.27
N VAL A 99 4.64 20.81 -18.84
CA VAL A 99 4.54 20.63 -20.30
C VAL A 99 3.11 20.91 -20.78
N ALA A 100 2.96 21.40 -22.01
CA ALA A 100 1.68 21.91 -22.54
C ALA A 100 0.53 20.88 -22.53
N GLU A 101 0.85 19.59 -22.59
CA GLU A 101 -0.09 18.47 -22.64
C GLU A 101 -0.64 18.06 -21.25
N ILE A 102 -0.16 18.66 -20.17
CA ILE A 102 -0.62 18.34 -18.81
C ILE A 102 -2.04 18.85 -18.59
N ASP A 103 -2.91 17.95 -18.09
CA ASP A 103 -4.26 18.31 -17.69
C ASP A 103 -4.25 19.36 -16.56
N ARG A 104 -4.91 20.50 -16.81
CA ARG A 104 -4.95 21.62 -15.87
C ARG A 104 -5.71 21.30 -14.59
N GLY A 105 -6.74 20.45 -14.68
CA GLY A 105 -7.53 20.02 -13.52
C GLY A 105 -6.70 19.17 -12.57
N TRP A 106 -5.96 18.21 -13.11
CA TRP A 106 -5.00 17.40 -12.37
C TRP A 106 -3.89 18.25 -11.77
N LEU A 107 -3.32 19.19 -12.53
CA LEU A 107 -2.26 20.08 -12.04
C LEU A 107 -2.71 20.93 -10.86
N ALA A 108 -3.92 21.50 -10.94
CA ALA A 108 -4.49 22.28 -9.84
C ALA A 108 -4.64 21.45 -8.56
N LYS A 109 -5.13 20.20 -8.68
CA LYS A 109 -5.20 19.26 -7.55
C LYS A 109 -3.80 18.92 -7.03
N PHE A 110 -2.85 18.62 -7.90
CA PHE A 110 -1.48 18.28 -7.53
C PHE A 110 -0.87 19.40 -6.65
N ILE A 111 -0.98 20.65 -7.09
CA ILE A 111 -0.50 21.82 -6.33
C ILE A 111 -1.29 22.03 -5.03
N ALA A 112 -2.62 21.86 -5.06
CA ALA A 112 -3.47 22.07 -3.88
C ALA A 112 -3.15 21.14 -2.70
N TYR A 113 -2.60 19.96 -2.98
CA TYR A 113 -2.12 19.01 -1.96
C TYR A 113 -0.62 19.16 -1.67
N ASP A 114 -0.05 20.33 -1.98
CA ASP A 114 1.36 20.68 -1.76
C ASP A 114 2.32 19.71 -2.49
N LEU A 115 1.89 19.12 -3.61
CA LEU A 115 2.80 18.38 -4.48
C LEU A 115 3.40 19.38 -5.50
N ARG A 116 4.73 19.45 -5.53
CA ARG A 116 5.48 20.42 -6.36
C ARG A 116 6.15 19.81 -7.58
N ASN A 117 6.69 18.61 -7.43
CA ASN A 117 7.41 17.89 -8.46
C ASN A 117 7.33 16.40 -8.14
N ALA A 118 7.59 15.58 -9.16
CA ALA A 118 7.58 14.15 -9.03
C ALA A 118 8.61 13.50 -9.97
N VAL A 119 9.11 12.35 -9.55
CA VAL A 119 9.72 11.37 -10.45
C VAL A 119 8.99 10.05 -10.26
N ALA A 120 8.68 9.38 -11.35
CA ALA A 120 7.97 8.12 -11.32
C ALA A 120 8.62 7.08 -12.24
N ASP A 121 8.63 5.85 -11.79
CA ASP A 121 9.13 4.71 -12.56
C ASP A 121 8.47 3.42 -12.06
N GLY A 122 8.68 2.32 -12.76
CA GLY A 122 8.03 1.06 -12.42
C GLY A 122 8.65 -0.14 -13.09
N VAL A 123 8.10 -1.30 -12.77
CA VAL A 123 8.40 -2.58 -13.41
C VAL A 123 7.08 -3.13 -13.91
N TYR A 124 7.07 -3.59 -15.15
CA TYR A 124 5.90 -4.24 -15.74
C TYR A 124 6.32 -5.59 -16.31
N ASP A 125 5.63 -6.63 -15.86
CA ASP A 125 5.69 -7.96 -16.43
C ASP A 125 4.58 -8.11 -17.47
N GLU A 126 4.95 -8.09 -18.74
CA GLU A 126 4.02 -8.22 -19.86
C GLU A 126 3.36 -9.61 -19.91
N GLY A 127 4.06 -10.67 -19.47
CA GLY A 127 3.56 -12.04 -19.54
C GLY A 127 2.41 -12.29 -18.57
N HIS A 128 2.45 -11.64 -17.41
CA HIS A 128 1.43 -11.78 -16.37
C HIS A 128 0.50 -10.57 -16.24
N CYS A 129 0.74 -9.51 -17.01
CA CYS A 129 0.04 -8.23 -16.92
C CYS A 129 0.04 -7.63 -15.50
N ILE A 130 1.13 -7.83 -14.75
CA ILE A 130 1.31 -7.33 -13.38
C ILE A 130 2.42 -6.29 -13.39
N GLY A 131 2.25 -5.22 -12.61
CA GLY A 131 3.27 -4.21 -12.49
C GLY A 131 3.31 -3.54 -11.13
N THR A 132 4.47 -2.96 -10.84
CA THR A 132 4.64 -2.02 -9.75
C THR A 132 4.95 -0.64 -10.30
N TYR A 133 4.33 0.39 -9.73
CA TYR A 133 4.57 1.78 -10.08
C TYR A 133 4.95 2.55 -8.82
N PHE A 134 6.02 3.32 -8.89
CA PHE A 134 6.56 4.13 -7.82
C PHE A 134 6.52 5.59 -8.22
N SER A 135 6.04 6.46 -7.34
CA SER A 135 6.07 7.90 -7.53
C SER A 135 6.61 8.59 -6.29
N PHE A 136 7.69 9.32 -6.48
CA PHE A 136 8.39 10.08 -5.45
C PHE A 136 8.06 11.56 -5.62
N HIS A 137 7.74 12.24 -4.54
CA HIS A 137 7.22 13.60 -4.59
C HIS A 137 7.97 14.55 -3.66
N ARG A 138 7.85 15.84 -3.97
CA ARG A 138 8.48 16.94 -3.21
C ARG A 138 10.00 16.78 -3.15
N LEU A 139 10.61 16.34 -4.24
CA LEU A 139 12.05 16.31 -4.42
C LEU A 139 12.64 17.71 -4.25
N VAL A 140 13.86 17.79 -3.70
CA VAL A 140 14.61 19.05 -3.62
C VAL A 140 14.80 19.67 -5.02
N SER A 141 15.04 18.85 -6.04
CA SER A 141 15.17 19.26 -7.44
C SER A 141 14.97 18.07 -8.37
N VAL A 142 14.45 18.28 -9.58
CA VAL A 142 14.36 17.27 -10.63
C VAL A 142 15.63 17.29 -11.48
N ASN A 143 16.63 16.48 -11.11
CA ASN A 143 17.87 16.32 -11.87
C ASN A 143 17.81 15.01 -12.67
N GLU A 144 17.38 15.08 -13.93
CA GLU A 144 17.11 13.87 -14.73
C GLU A 144 18.32 12.94 -14.89
N PRO A 145 19.54 13.39 -15.23
CA PRO A 145 20.69 12.49 -15.35
C PRO A 145 21.01 11.72 -14.06
N PHE A 146 20.94 12.41 -12.91
CA PHE A 146 21.15 11.77 -11.61
C PHE A 146 20.05 10.77 -11.29
N LEU A 147 18.78 11.19 -11.42
CA LEU A 147 17.62 10.36 -11.10
C LEU A 147 17.55 9.13 -12.01
N ALA A 148 17.83 9.29 -13.30
CA ALA A 148 17.89 8.19 -14.27
C ALA A 148 18.93 7.15 -13.87
N SER A 149 20.11 7.59 -13.43
CA SER A 149 21.17 6.69 -12.96
C SER A 149 20.74 5.93 -11.70
N VAL A 150 20.15 6.61 -10.72
CA VAL A 150 19.72 5.97 -9.47
C VAL A 150 18.56 5.01 -9.69
N LEU A 151 17.54 5.40 -10.46
CA LEU A 151 16.35 4.59 -10.70
C LEU A 151 16.66 3.32 -11.49
N ARG A 152 17.66 3.35 -12.39
CA ARG A 152 18.14 2.15 -13.09
C ARG A 152 18.47 1.00 -12.13
N ASP A 153 19.14 1.31 -11.03
CA ASP A 153 19.56 0.31 -10.05
C ASP A 153 18.51 0.09 -8.95
N LEU A 154 17.80 1.15 -8.57
CA LEU A 154 16.88 1.14 -7.44
C LEU A 154 15.49 0.58 -7.79
N THR A 155 14.93 0.88 -8.97
CA THR A 155 13.57 0.46 -9.37
C THR A 155 13.41 -1.08 -9.31
N PRO A 156 14.35 -1.91 -9.82
CA PRO A 156 14.24 -3.36 -9.69
C PRO A 156 14.26 -3.86 -8.24
N VAL A 157 15.03 -3.19 -7.36
CA VAL A 157 15.08 -3.54 -5.93
C VAL A 157 13.78 -3.14 -5.25
N LEU A 158 13.29 -1.92 -5.46
CA LEU A 158 11.99 -1.46 -4.98
C LEU A 158 10.87 -2.44 -5.36
N HIS A 159 10.84 -2.90 -6.61
CA HIS A 159 9.89 -3.90 -7.09
C HIS A 159 9.98 -5.19 -6.28
N ARG A 160 11.14 -5.83 -6.20
CA ARG A 160 11.30 -7.11 -5.47
C ARG A 160 10.96 -6.97 -3.99
N THR A 161 11.39 -5.88 -3.36
CA THR A 161 11.13 -5.62 -1.94
C THR A 161 9.64 -5.39 -1.68
N LEU A 162 8.96 -4.61 -2.53
CA LEU A 162 7.51 -4.42 -2.44
C LEU A 162 6.76 -5.74 -2.63
N MET A 163 7.12 -6.53 -3.64
CA MET A 163 6.48 -7.82 -3.91
C MET A 163 6.66 -8.81 -2.75
N ARG A 164 7.84 -8.83 -2.10
CA ARG A 164 8.06 -9.63 -0.89
C ARG A 164 7.15 -9.19 0.27
N ALA A 165 7.06 -7.89 0.51
CA ALA A 165 6.20 -7.32 1.55
C ALA A 165 4.69 -7.52 1.29
N VAL A 166 4.27 -7.44 0.03
CA VAL A 166 2.90 -7.74 -0.39
C VAL A 166 2.59 -9.22 -0.20
N ALA A 167 3.50 -10.12 -0.61
CA ALA A 167 3.31 -11.56 -0.43
C ALA A 167 3.16 -11.96 1.06
N ASP A 168 3.90 -11.32 1.97
CA ASP A 168 3.71 -11.53 3.41
C ASP A 168 2.33 -11.07 3.90
N THR A 169 1.86 -9.92 3.41
CA THR A 169 0.52 -9.39 3.70
C THR A 169 -0.57 -10.33 3.20
N GLU A 170 -0.45 -10.81 1.96
CA GLU A 170 -1.39 -11.77 1.38
C GLU A 170 -1.39 -13.09 2.16
N LYS A 171 -0.21 -13.61 2.52
CA LYS A 171 -0.08 -14.83 3.33
C LYS A 171 -0.76 -14.69 4.68
N THR A 172 -0.55 -13.56 5.36
CA THR A 172 -1.18 -13.27 6.65
C THR A 172 -2.70 -13.22 6.54
N TRP A 173 -3.21 -12.60 5.49
CA TRP A 173 -4.64 -12.57 5.23
C TRP A 173 -5.24 -13.94 4.90
N HIS A 174 -4.61 -14.73 4.02
CA HIS A 174 -5.09 -16.07 3.69
C HIS A 174 -5.14 -16.97 4.93
N ASN A 175 -4.16 -16.84 5.83
CA ASN A 175 -4.21 -17.49 7.13
C ASN A 175 -5.41 -17.02 7.96
N ALA A 176 -5.65 -15.71 8.02
CA ALA A 176 -6.79 -15.16 8.76
C ALA A 176 -8.14 -15.65 8.20
N LEU A 177 -8.31 -15.68 6.87
CA LEU A 177 -9.47 -16.27 6.21
C LEU A 177 -9.70 -17.72 6.62
N ARG A 178 -8.66 -18.54 6.52
CA ARG A 178 -8.73 -19.98 6.83
C ARG A 178 -9.10 -20.21 8.29
N VAL A 179 -8.57 -19.41 9.21
CA VAL A 179 -8.85 -19.57 10.65
C VAL A 179 -10.25 -19.06 10.98
N MET A 180 -10.69 -17.94 10.39
CA MET A 180 -12.02 -17.38 10.61
C MET A 180 -13.15 -18.21 9.99
N SER A 181 -12.86 -19.02 8.97
CA SER A 181 -13.85 -19.95 8.38
C SER A 181 -14.23 -21.09 9.32
N LEU A 182 -13.39 -21.42 10.32
CA LEU A 182 -13.68 -22.42 11.36
C LEU A 182 -14.77 -21.97 12.36
N LEU A 183 -15.03 -20.67 12.42
CA LEU A 183 -16.03 -20.10 13.33
C LEU A 183 -17.44 -20.27 12.76
N SER A 184 -18.43 -20.35 13.64
CA SER A 184 -19.83 -20.12 13.28
C SER A 184 -20.05 -18.66 12.87
N GLU A 185 -21.17 -18.38 12.21
CA GLU A 185 -21.55 -17.00 11.86
C GLU A 185 -21.60 -16.09 13.10
N ARG A 186 -22.16 -16.59 14.19
CA ARG A 186 -22.26 -15.83 15.44
C ARG A 186 -20.90 -15.55 16.08
N GLU A 187 -20.01 -16.54 16.07
CA GLU A 187 -18.64 -16.38 16.55
C GLU A 187 -17.84 -15.41 15.68
N ARG A 188 -18.01 -15.43 14.34
CA ARG A 188 -17.41 -14.43 13.44
C ARG A 188 -17.89 -13.02 13.77
N GLN A 189 -19.18 -12.85 14.04
CA GLN A 189 -19.73 -11.54 14.42
C GLN A 189 -19.12 -11.01 15.72
N VAL A 190 -19.00 -11.88 16.73
CA VAL A 190 -18.33 -11.55 18.00
C VAL A 190 -16.84 -11.21 17.79
N ALA A 191 -16.11 -12.01 17.01
CA ALA A 191 -14.73 -11.75 16.66
C ALA A 191 -14.56 -10.41 15.91
N ALA A 192 -15.47 -10.06 15.00
CA ALA A 192 -15.44 -8.79 14.29
C ALA A 192 -15.61 -7.58 15.22
N TRP A 193 -16.49 -7.65 16.24
CA TRP A 193 -16.59 -6.59 17.24
C TRP A 193 -15.36 -6.52 18.15
N ILE A 194 -14.74 -7.66 18.48
CA ILE A 194 -13.47 -7.70 19.20
C ILE A 194 -12.36 -7.01 18.38
N GLY A 195 -12.27 -7.27 17.08
CA GLY A 195 -11.34 -6.58 16.17
C GLY A 195 -11.55 -5.06 16.12
N LYS A 196 -12.79 -4.60 16.31
CA LYS A 196 -13.15 -3.17 16.45
C LYS A 196 -12.89 -2.60 17.85
N GLY A 197 -12.26 -3.35 18.75
CA GLY A 197 -11.91 -2.89 20.10
C GLY A 197 -13.08 -2.85 21.09
N LYS A 198 -14.24 -3.44 20.77
CA LYS A 198 -15.41 -3.44 21.67
C LYS A 198 -15.17 -4.30 22.91
N SER A 199 -15.64 -3.83 24.06
CA SER A 199 -15.65 -4.56 25.34
C SER A 199 -16.73 -5.66 25.38
N ASN A 200 -16.67 -6.55 26.37
CA ASN A 200 -17.69 -7.60 26.51
C ASN A 200 -19.09 -7.02 26.78
N ALA A 201 -19.18 -5.96 27.59
CA ALA A 201 -20.43 -5.26 27.86
C ALA A 201 -21.03 -4.66 26.58
N GLU A 202 -20.21 -3.97 25.78
CA GLU A 202 -20.67 -3.42 24.49
C GLU A 202 -21.09 -4.53 23.53
N ILE A 203 -20.35 -5.64 23.44
CA ILE A 203 -20.71 -6.77 22.59
C ILE A 203 -22.01 -7.40 23.06
N ALA A 204 -22.19 -7.57 24.37
CA ALA A 204 -23.42 -8.10 24.97
C ALA A 204 -24.63 -7.26 24.57
N LEU A 205 -24.52 -5.94 24.64
CA LEU A 205 -25.52 -4.98 24.18
C LEU A 205 -25.77 -5.09 22.66
N LEU A 206 -24.72 -5.04 21.84
CA LEU A 206 -24.82 -5.09 20.37
C LEU A 206 -25.43 -6.39 19.86
N ALA A 207 -25.22 -7.48 20.59
CA ALA A 207 -25.65 -8.80 20.21
C ALA A 207 -26.93 -9.25 20.96
N SER A 208 -27.45 -8.46 21.88
CA SER A 208 -28.60 -8.81 22.76
C SER A 208 -28.41 -10.12 23.52
N ILE A 209 -27.23 -10.31 24.13
CA ILE A 209 -26.87 -11.48 24.95
C ILE A 209 -26.22 -11.04 26.27
N SER A 210 -25.98 -11.95 27.21
CA SER A 210 -25.28 -11.61 28.46
C SER A 210 -23.76 -11.49 28.24
N GLU A 211 -23.07 -10.70 29.07
CA GLU A 211 -21.60 -10.66 29.08
C GLU A 211 -20.97 -12.04 29.32
N ASN A 212 -21.64 -12.89 30.10
CA ASN A 212 -21.19 -14.26 30.34
C ASN A 212 -21.24 -15.09 29.05
N THR A 213 -22.28 -14.92 28.24
CA THR A 213 -22.40 -15.55 26.92
C THR A 213 -21.31 -15.04 25.97
N VAL A 214 -20.94 -13.75 26.02
CA VAL A 214 -19.81 -13.21 25.26
C VAL A 214 -18.49 -13.88 25.69
N LYS A 215 -18.25 -14.06 26.99
CA LYS A 215 -17.07 -14.78 27.50
C LYS A 215 -17.02 -16.22 27.01
N GLN A 216 -18.16 -16.90 26.95
CA GLN A 216 -18.25 -18.25 26.39
C GLN A 216 -17.94 -18.28 24.89
N HIS A 217 -18.51 -17.35 24.10
CA HIS A 217 -18.15 -17.21 22.69
C HIS A 217 -16.66 -16.94 22.50
N LEU A 218 -16.06 -16.02 23.29
CA LEU A 218 -14.64 -15.72 23.22
C LEU A 218 -13.78 -16.96 23.53
N LYS A 219 -14.17 -17.77 24.53
CA LYS A 219 -13.48 -19.03 24.83
C LYS A 219 -13.54 -19.98 23.63
N HIS A 220 -14.72 -20.22 23.06
CA HIS A 220 -14.86 -21.10 21.89
C HIS A 220 -14.11 -20.56 20.66
N ILE A 221 -14.09 -19.24 20.46
CA ILE A 221 -13.31 -18.62 19.39
C ILE A 221 -11.83 -18.90 19.61
N MET A 222 -11.28 -18.67 20.80
CA MET A 222 -9.87 -18.96 21.09
C MET A 222 -9.54 -20.44 20.89
N ASP A 223 -10.41 -21.35 21.36
CA ASP A 223 -10.24 -22.80 21.20
C ASP A 223 -10.21 -23.21 19.71
N LYS A 224 -11.12 -22.66 18.89
CA LYS A 224 -11.21 -22.97 17.45
C LYS A 224 -10.11 -22.33 16.61
N THR A 225 -9.63 -21.15 17.02
CA THR A 225 -8.65 -20.36 16.24
C THR A 225 -7.22 -20.56 16.68
N GLY A 226 -7.00 -21.17 17.85
CA GLY A 226 -5.68 -21.30 18.47
C GLY A 226 -5.12 -19.99 19.03
N CYS A 227 -5.92 -18.91 19.09
CA CYS A 227 -5.48 -17.65 19.68
C CYS A 227 -5.32 -17.79 21.21
N ALA A 228 -4.17 -17.37 21.73
CA ALA A 228 -3.87 -17.46 23.16
C ALA A 228 -4.69 -16.47 24.03
N ASN A 229 -5.18 -15.38 23.45
CA ASN A 229 -5.90 -14.34 24.19
C ASN A 229 -6.81 -13.51 23.26
N ARG A 230 -7.61 -12.62 23.87
CA ARG A 230 -8.50 -11.67 23.18
C ARG A 230 -7.77 -10.81 22.15
N VAL A 231 -6.54 -10.39 22.44
CA VAL A 231 -5.74 -9.55 21.54
C VAL A 231 -5.40 -10.33 20.27
N GLY A 232 -5.02 -11.60 20.38
CA GLY A 232 -4.82 -12.48 19.22
C GLY A 232 -6.08 -12.60 18.36
N VAL A 233 -7.25 -12.77 18.99
CA VAL A 233 -8.55 -12.78 18.29
C VAL A 233 -8.82 -11.43 17.60
N ALA A 234 -8.50 -10.32 18.26
CA ALA A 234 -8.67 -8.98 17.69
C ALA A 234 -7.79 -8.80 16.45
N VAL A 235 -6.51 -9.15 16.52
CA VAL A 235 -5.56 -9.08 15.40
C VAL A 235 -6.02 -9.96 14.24
N LEU A 236 -6.42 -11.21 14.52
CA LEU A 236 -6.97 -12.12 13.52
C LEU A 236 -8.20 -11.53 12.81
N ALA A 237 -9.14 -10.99 13.57
CA ALA A 237 -10.37 -10.39 13.04
C ALA A 237 -10.08 -9.14 12.20
N THR A 238 -9.10 -8.32 12.60
CA THR A 238 -8.63 -7.18 11.81
C THR A 238 -8.06 -7.62 10.48
N TRP A 239 -7.17 -8.62 10.47
CA TRP A 239 -6.64 -9.16 9.22
C TRP A 239 -7.74 -9.70 8.32
N TYR A 240 -8.69 -10.47 8.87
CA TYR A 240 -9.82 -11.01 8.12
C TYR A 240 -10.69 -9.92 7.45
N ALA A 241 -10.93 -8.81 8.17
CA ALA A 241 -11.70 -7.69 7.65
C ALA A 241 -11.01 -6.97 6.48
N VAL A 242 -9.68 -7.08 6.37
CA VAL A 242 -8.87 -6.41 5.35
C VAL A 242 -8.66 -7.33 4.14
N SER A 243 -9.70 -7.63 3.32
CA SER A 243 -9.61 -8.50 2.12
C SER A 243 -8.70 -7.99 0.99
N PRO A 244 -7.51 -8.57 0.67
CA PRO A 244 -6.61 -8.19 -0.42
C PRO A 244 -7.24 -8.34 -1.80
N LEU A 245 -8.21 -9.24 -1.94
CA LEU A 245 -8.81 -9.58 -3.22
C LEU A 245 -10.30 -9.21 -3.21
N GLY A 246 -10.60 -7.94 -3.55
CA GLY A 246 -11.87 -7.58 -4.20
C GLY A 246 -12.85 -6.69 -3.42
N GLN A 247 -12.62 -5.37 -3.48
CA GLN A 247 -13.55 -4.29 -3.87
C GLN A 247 -12.94 -2.98 -3.36
N GLY A 248 -12.21 -2.29 -4.23
CA GLY A 248 -11.67 -0.96 -3.96
C GLY A 248 -10.18 -0.90 -3.67
N MET A 249 -9.65 0.29 -3.94
CA MET A 249 -8.28 0.71 -3.70
C MET A 249 -7.87 0.49 -2.24
N LYS A 250 -6.81 -0.28 -2.00
CA LYS A 250 -6.23 -0.45 -0.66
C LYS A 250 -5.04 0.46 -0.45
N VAL A 251 -5.16 1.37 0.50
CA VAL A 251 -4.02 2.17 0.98
C VAL A 251 -3.47 1.47 2.22
N LEU A 252 -2.32 0.83 2.06
CA LEU A 252 -1.51 0.18 3.10
C LEU A 252 -0.55 1.19 3.73
#